data_AF-A0A7C9DNJ0-F1
#
_entry.id   AF-A0A7C9DNJ0-F1
#
_cell.length_a   1.000
_cell.length_b   1.000
_cell.length_c   1.000
_cell.angle_alpha   90.00
_cell.angle_beta   90.00
_cell.angle_gamma   90.00
#
_symmetry.space_group_name_H-M   'P 1'
#
loop_
_entity.id
_entity.type
_entity.pdbx_description
1 polymer ?
#
loop_
_entity_poly.entity_id
_entity_poly.type
_entity_poly.pdbx_seq_one_letter_code
_entity_poly.pdbx_strand_id
1 'polypeptide(L)'
;GYPVSCDLFSKFKDESGGFKESLKDDVEGMLSLYEACHIRTHGDDILDEALKFTTSFLGSIVDTLSSPLKEKVACALRQPLHKGIPRLETRHYISVYEKEPSH
;
A
#
# COMPACT_ATOMS: atom_id res chain seq x y z
N GLY A 1 -13.97 -8.15 -12.12
CA GLY A 1 -13.28 -8.45 -10.87
C GLY A 1 -14.13 -9.36 -10.02
N TYR A 2 -13.59 -9.85 -8.89
CA TYR A 2 -14.37 -10.55 -7.87
C TYR A 2 -14.95 -9.52 -6.88
N PRO A 3 -16.25 -9.60 -6.54
CA PRO A 3 -16.88 -8.65 -5.62
C PRO A 3 -16.51 -9.01 -4.17
N VAL A 4 -15.41 -8.43 -3.69
CA VAL A 4 -14.93 -8.61 -2.31
C VAL A 4 -15.42 -7.44 -1.46
N SER A 5 -16.05 -7.71 -0.31
CA SER A 5 -16.51 -6.64 0.59
C SER A 5 -15.32 -5.93 1.26
N CYS A 6 -15.36 -4.60 1.30
CA CYS A 6 -14.38 -3.77 2.03
C CYS A 6 -14.47 -3.95 3.55
N ASP A 7 -15.57 -4.53 4.06
CA ASP A 7 -15.75 -4.82 5.49
C ASP A 7 -14.69 -5.78 6.03
N LEU A 8 -14.02 -6.56 5.17
CA LEU A 8 -12.92 -7.44 5.60
C LEU A 8 -11.78 -6.66 6.28
N PHE A 9 -11.64 -5.37 5.98
CA PHE A 9 -10.63 -4.51 6.56
C PHE A 9 -11.02 -3.98 7.96
N SER A 10 -12.27 -4.16 8.40
CA SER A 10 -12.73 -3.74 9.73
C SER A 10 -11.96 -4.41 10.87
N LYS A 11 -11.44 -5.63 10.66
CA LYS A 11 -10.59 -6.35 11.63
C LYS A 11 -9.28 -5.61 11.98
N PHE A 12 -8.88 -4.67 11.13
CA PHE A 12 -7.70 -3.83 11.29
C PHE A 12 -8.01 -2.51 12.01
N LYS A 13 -9.28 -2.25 12.36
CA LYS A 13 -9.67 -1.11 13.19
C LYS A 13 -9.62 -1.42 14.68
N ASP A 14 -9.34 -0.41 15.49
CA ASP A 14 -9.39 -0.45 16.94
C ASP A 14 -10.79 -0.07 17.47
N GLU A 15 -10.94 -0.07 18.79
CA GLU A 15 -12.21 0.27 19.47
C GLU A 15 -12.62 1.74 19.27
N SER A 16 -11.67 2.62 18.91
CA SER A 16 -11.94 4.02 18.60
C SER A 16 -12.43 4.23 17.16
N GLY A 17 -12.40 3.18 16.33
CA GLY A 17 -12.79 3.21 14.93
C GLY A 17 -11.67 3.62 13.97
N GLY A 18 -10.46 3.89 14.48
CA GLY A 18 -9.26 4.16 13.69
C GLY A 18 -8.51 2.89 13.30
N PHE A 19 -7.58 2.98 12.35
CA PHE A 19 -6.70 1.85 12.04
C PHE A 19 -5.69 1.62 13.18
N LYS A 20 -5.50 0.35 13.56
CA LYS A 20 -4.61 -0.03 14.65
C LYS A 20 -3.19 0.49 14.40
N GLU A 21 -2.63 1.16 15.39
CA GLU A 21 -1.25 1.67 15.35
C GLU A 21 -0.22 0.53 15.20
N SER A 22 -0.53 -0.68 15.71
CA SER A 22 0.31 -1.87 15.55
C SER A 22 0.53 -2.29 14.08
N LEU A 23 -0.28 -1.80 13.14
CA LEU A 23 -0.09 -2.07 11.71
C LEU A 23 1.16 -1.39 11.16
N LYS A 24 1.65 -0.33 11.84
CA LYS A 24 2.86 0.40 11.45
C LYS A 24 4.13 -0.44 11.58
N ASP A 25 4.08 -1.56 12.29
CA ASP A 25 5.21 -2.49 12.38
C ASP A 25 5.39 -3.32 11.10
N ASP A 26 4.35 -3.41 10.25
CA ASP A 26 4.36 -4.16 8.98
C ASP A 26 4.31 -3.21 7.78
N VAL A 27 5.49 -2.79 7.33
CA VAL A 27 5.63 -1.86 6.19
C VAL A 27 5.14 -2.48 4.87
N GLU A 28 5.36 -3.79 4.66
CA GLU A 28 4.93 -4.47 3.43
C GLU A 28 3.41 -4.67 3.40
N GLY A 29 2.81 -5.01 4.54
CA GLY A 29 1.36 -5.04 4.72
C GLY A 29 0.75 -3.66 4.50
N MET A 30 1.39 -2.59 4.97
CA MET A 30 0.93 -1.22 4.74
C MET A 30 0.97 -0.82 3.27
N LEU A 31 2.06 -1.16 2.56
CA LEU A 31 2.18 -0.95 1.13
C LEU A 31 1.11 -1.72 0.35
N SER A 32 0.85 -2.96 0.75
CA SER A 32 -0.20 -3.80 0.14
C SER A 32 -1.60 -3.20 0.35
N LEU A 33 -1.88 -2.69 1.55
CA LEU A 33 -3.13 -2.00 1.85
C LEU A 33 -3.26 -0.70 1.04
N TYR A 34 -2.19 0.09 0.94
CA TYR A 34 -2.15 1.31 0.12
C TYR A 34 -2.55 1.02 -1.34
N GLU A 35 -1.95 0.01 -1.95
CA GLU A 35 -2.25 -0.36 -3.34
C GLU A 35 -3.69 -0.86 -3.51
N ALA A 36 -4.19 -1.67 -2.56
CA ALA A 36 -5.57 -2.13 -2.57
C ALA A 36 -6.59 -0.98 -2.49
N CYS A 37 -6.27 0.09 -1.77
CA CYS A 37 -7.15 1.26 -1.64
C CYS A 37 -7.39 1.98 -2.97
N HIS A 38 -6.53 1.82 -3.98
CA HIS A 38 -6.70 2.44 -5.30
C HIS A 38 -7.68 1.68 -6.22
N ILE A 39 -8.19 0.53 -5.80
CA ILE A 39 -9.21 -0.27 -6.50
C ILE A 39 -10.63 0.03 -5.96
N ARG A 40 -10.75 0.82 -4.90
CA ARG A 40 -12.02 1.11 -4.22
C ARG A 40 -13.08 1.72 -5.13
N THR A 41 -14.33 1.52 -4.75
CA THR A 41 -15.54 2.02 -5.42
C THR A 41 -16.36 2.93 -4.49
N HIS A 42 -17.47 3.47 -4.98
CA HIS A 42 -18.36 4.30 -4.17
C HIS A 42 -18.96 3.49 -3.01
N GLY A 43 -18.87 4.04 -1.79
CA GLY A 43 -19.36 3.39 -0.56
C GLY A 43 -18.29 2.62 0.22
N ASP A 44 -17.05 2.53 -0.30
CA ASP A 44 -15.92 1.91 0.40
C ASP A 44 -15.22 2.89 1.36
N ASP A 45 -15.97 3.50 2.29
CA ASP A 45 -15.47 4.56 3.19
C ASP A 45 -14.27 4.10 4.03
N ILE A 46 -14.23 2.82 4.41
CA ILE A 46 -13.09 2.21 5.11
C ILE A 46 -11.79 2.27 4.29
N LEU A 47 -11.88 2.18 2.96
CA LEU A 47 -10.73 2.27 2.07
C LEU A 47 -10.31 3.72 1.83
N ASP A 48 -11.21 4.69 1.95
CA ASP A 48 -10.86 6.11 1.96
C ASP A 48 -10.03 6.48 3.21
N GLU A 49 -10.43 5.97 4.37
CA GLU A 49 -9.67 6.14 5.61
C GLU A 49 -8.33 5.40 5.56
N ALA A 50 -8.32 4.15 5.06
CA ALA A 50 -7.11 3.36 4.90
C ALA A 50 -6.12 4.04 3.96
N LEU A 51 -6.58 4.66 2.88
CA LEU A 51 -5.70 5.41 1.98
C LEU A 51 -5.01 6.56 2.72
N LYS A 52 -5.74 7.35 3.52
CA LYS A 52 -5.14 8.46 4.29
C LYS A 52 -4.11 7.95 5.30
N PHE A 53 -4.46 6.90 6.03
CA PHE A 53 -3.60 6.28 7.04
C PHE A 53 -2.30 5.74 6.43
N THR A 54 -2.42 4.89 5.41
CA THR A 54 -1.27 4.29 4.71
C THR A 54 -0.40 5.34 4.04
N THR A 55 -0.99 6.33 3.36
CA THR A 55 -0.23 7.42 2.69
C THR A 55 0.58 8.23 3.70
N SER A 56 -0.04 8.62 4.83
CA SER A 56 0.65 9.38 5.87
C SER A 56 1.80 8.60 6.48
N PHE A 57 1.59 7.32 6.78
CA PHE A 57 2.62 6.47 7.36
C PHE A 57 3.77 6.23 6.38
N LEU A 58 3.48 5.72 5.18
CA LEU A 58 4.49 5.41 4.17
C LEU A 58 5.31 6.64 3.78
N GLY A 59 4.66 7.80 3.64
CA GLY A 59 5.34 9.07 3.39
C GLY A 59 6.27 9.51 4.52
N SER A 60 5.94 9.19 5.77
CA SER A 60 6.78 9.53 6.93
C SER A 60 8.03 8.64 7.08
N ILE A 61 8.00 7.42 6.55
CA ILE A 61 9.08 6.44 6.72
C ILE A 61 9.91 6.20 5.45
N VAL A 62 9.45 6.66 4.27
CA VAL A 62 10.10 6.33 2.98
C VAL A 62 11.60 6.64 2.97
N ASP A 63 12.04 7.68 3.67
CA ASP A 63 13.43 8.06 3.71
C ASP A 63 14.30 7.22 4.64
N THR A 64 13.70 6.54 5.62
CA THR A 64 14.40 5.66 6.58
C THR A 64 14.54 4.22 6.08
N LEU A 65 13.79 3.84 5.04
CA LEU A 65 13.81 2.50 4.46
C LEU A 65 15.09 2.23 3.64
N SER A 66 15.47 0.96 3.55
CA SER A 66 16.53 0.47 2.67
C SER A 66 15.98 -0.05 1.34
N SER A 67 16.84 -0.10 0.32
CA SER A 67 16.54 -0.78 -0.95
C SER A 67 16.42 -2.29 -0.73
N PRO A 68 15.49 -3.01 -1.40
CA PRO A 68 14.58 -2.53 -2.44
C PRO A 68 13.26 -1.95 -1.94
N LEU A 69 12.93 -2.10 -0.66
CA LEU A 69 11.64 -1.68 -0.11
C LEU A 69 11.39 -0.17 -0.26
N LYS A 70 12.42 0.66 -0.04
CA LYS A 70 12.36 2.10 -0.30
C LYS A 70 11.91 2.43 -1.72
N GLU A 71 12.44 1.72 -2.73
CA GLU A 71 12.09 1.95 -4.14
C GLU A 71 10.63 1.59 -4.42
N LYS A 72 10.15 0.48 -3.86
CA LYS A 72 8.74 0.08 -3.95
C LYS A 72 7.80 1.13 -3.35
N VAL A 73 8.08 1.56 -2.11
CA VAL A 73 7.24 2.56 -1.42
C VAL A 73 7.26 3.89 -2.16
N ALA A 74 8.43 4.36 -2.57
CA ALA A 74 8.54 5.62 -3.32
C ALA A 74 7.81 5.57 -4.67
N CYS A 75 7.89 4.44 -5.39
CA CYS A 75 7.18 4.28 -6.65
C CYS A 75 5.67 4.29 -6.44
N ALA A 76 5.16 3.50 -5.48
CA ALA A 76 3.74 3.42 -5.16
C ALA A 76 3.14 4.79 -4.76
N LEU A 77 3.84 5.55 -3.89
CA LEU A 77 3.42 6.89 -3.47
C LEU A 77 3.36 7.90 -4.64
N ARG A 78 4.24 7.74 -5.64
CA ARG A 78 4.25 8.59 -6.84
C ARG A 78 3.16 8.16 -7.83
N GLN A 79 3.04 6.85 -8.06
CA GLN A 79 2.16 6.26 -9.05
C GLN A 79 1.67 4.91 -8.51
N PRO A 80 0.41 4.83 -8.05
CA PRO A 80 -0.18 3.57 -7.63
C PRO A 80 -0.23 2.57 -8.78
N LEU A 81 0.02 1.30 -8.48
CA LEU A 81 0.10 0.22 -9.46
C LEU A 81 -1.17 0.14 -10.31
N HIS A 82 -2.35 0.26 -9.69
CA HIS A 82 -3.63 0.16 -10.39
C HIS A 82 -3.86 1.30 -11.41
N LYS A 83 -3.15 2.42 -11.26
CA LYS A 83 -3.27 3.61 -12.12
C LYS A 83 -2.09 3.79 -13.07
N GLY A 84 -1.06 2.94 -12.97
CA GLY A 84 0.16 3.00 -13.78
C GLY A 84 0.00 2.34 -15.15
N ILE A 85 0.88 2.68 -16.09
CA ILE A 85 0.94 2.02 -17.40
C ILE A 85 1.64 0.66 -17.22
N PRO A 86 1.00 -0.48 -17.52
CA PRO A 86 1.54 -1.80 -17.19
C PRO A 86 2.99 -2.00 -17.66
N ARG A 87 3.31 -1.63 -18.90
CA ARG A 87 4.66 -1.78 -19.45
C ARG A 87 5.73 -0.95 -18.73
N LEU A 88 5.37 0.24 -18.24
CA LEU A 88 6.31 1.10 -17.50
C LEU A 88 6.52 0.55 -16.09
N GLU A 89 5.43 0.19 -15.41
CA GLU A 89 5.48 -0.41 -14.07
C GLU A 89 6.28 -1.73 -14.08
N THR A 90 6.04 -2.61 -15.05
CA THR A 90 6.79 -3.86 -15.20
C THR A 90 8.28 -3.61 -15.41
N ARG A 91 8.65 -2.64 -16.26
CA ARG A 91 10.07 -2.31 -16.48
C ARG A 91 10.74 -1.84 -15.20
N HIS A 92 10.07 -0.99 -14.41
CA HIS A 92 10.59 -0.55 -13.13
C HIS A 92 10.71 -1.72 -12.14
N TYR A 93 9.66 -2.54 -12.05
CA TYR A 93 9.61 -3.67 -11.13
C TYR A 93 10.71 -4.70 -11.39
N ILE A 94 11.06 -5.00 -12.65
CA ILE A 94 12.17 -5.91 -12.99
C ILE A 94 13.48 -5.47 -12.30
N SER A 95 13.81 -4.18 -12.34
CA SER A 95 15.03 -3.65 -11.71
C SER A 95 14.98 -3.65 -10.17
N VAL A 96 13.78 -3.57 -9.59
CA VAL A 96 13.59 -3.66 -8.13
C VAL A 96 13.70 -5.11 -7.68
N TYR A 97 13.08 -6.04 -8.43
CA TYR A 97 13.02 -7.45 -8.14
C TYR A 97 14.39 -8.13 -8.18
N GLU A 98 15.27 -7.71 -9.10
CA GLU A 98 16.67 -8.17 -9.17
C GLU A 98 17.48 -7.89 -7.89
N LYS A 99 17.06 -6.92 -7.08
CA LYS A 99 17.72 -6.55 -5.81
C LYS A 99 17.14 -7.30 -4.60
N GLU A 100 16.08 -8.08 -4.77
CA GLU A 100 15.47 -8.81 -3.67
C GLU A 100 16.34 -10.03 -3.29
N PRO A 101 16.59 -10.25 -1.98
CA PRO A 101 17.50 -11.30 -1.53
C PRO A 101 17.00 -12.73 -1.80
N SER A 102 15.72 -12.88 -2.14
CA SER A 102 15.10 -14.16 -2.50
C SER A 102 15.23 -14.52 -3.99
N HIS A 103 15.94 -13.70 -4.78
CA HIS A 103 16.10 -13.86 -6.22
C HIS A 103 17.56 -14.00 -6.66
#